data_AF-A0A133XXE5-F1
#
_entry.id   AF-A0A133XXE5-F1
#
_cell.length_a   1.000
_cell.length_b   1.000
_cell.length_c   1.000
_cell.angle_alpha   90.00
_cell.angle_beta   90.00
_cell.angle_gamma   90.00
#
_symmetry.space_group_name_H-M   'P 1'
#
loop_
_entity.id
_entity.type
_entity.pdbx_description
1 polymer ?
#
loop_
_entity_poly.entity_id
_entity_poly.type
_entity_poly.pdbx_seq_one_letter_code
_entity_poly.pdbx_strand_id
1 'polypeptide(L)' 'MAEMTLKMLRAKYNLTQKEAGEKIGVSEGTWSNWENFKTFPDAEKIKRIEYEFNIKYDDILFFNTNHGLTVCAI' A
#
# COMPACT_ATOMS: atom_id res chain seq x y z
N MET A 1 3.59 16.14 5.30
CA MET A 1 3.97 14.77 4.87
C MET A 1 2.98 14.35 3.81
N ALA A 2 3.42 13.76 2.70
CA ALA A 2 2.56 13.40 1.58
C ALA A 2 2.24 11.91 1.68
N GLU A 3 1.12 11.59 2.30
CA GLU A 3 0.68 10.21 2.46
C GLU A 3 0.03 9.72 1.16
N MET A 4 0.47 8.57 0.62
CA MET A 4 -0.05 8.02 -0.63
C MET A 4 -0.50 6.56 -0.49
N THR A 5 -1.56 6.19 -1.21
CA THR A 5 -2.04 4.80 -1.22
C THR A 5 -1.25 3.92 -2.18
N LEU A 6 -1.26 2.60 -1.99
CA LEU A 6 -0.67 1.65 -2.94
C LEU A 6 -1.23 1.79 -4.36
N LYS A 7 -2.50 2.17 -4.49
CA LYS A 7 -3.14 2.47 -5.78
C LYS A 7 -2.51 3.68 -6.47
N MET A 8 -2.23 4.75 -5.72
CA MET A 8 -1.53 5.92 -6.23
C MET A 8 -0.09 5.59 -6.60
N LEU A 9 0.58 4.75 -5.79
CA LEU A 9 1.93 4.25 -6.08
C LEU A 9 1.94 3.52 -7.41
N ARG A 10 1.08 2.53 -7.58
CA ARG A 10 0.93 1.79 -8.82
C ARG A 10 0.64 2.69 -10.02
N ALA A 11 -0.28 3.66 -9.87
CA ALA A 11 -0.64 4.61 -10.92
C ALA A 11 0.53 5.52 -11.32
N LYS A 12 1.38 5.96 -10.37
CA LYS A 12 2.58 6.76 -10.64
C LYS A 12 3.59 6.03 -11.54
N TYR A 13 3.63 4.70 -11.46
CA TYR A 13 4.50 3.86 -12.27
C TYR A 13 3.80 3.25 -13.50
N ASN A 14 2.55 3.65 -13.78
CA ASN A 14 1.73 3.11 -14.88
C ASN A 14 1.61 1.56 -14.87
N LEU A 15 1.60 0.94 -13.69
CA LEU A 15 1.52 -0.52 -13.56
C LEU A 15 0.07 -1.00 -13.43
N THR A 16 -0.21 -2.21 -13.89
CA THR A 16 -1.41 -2.97 -13.51
C THR A 16 -1.23 -3.61 -12.13
N GLN A 17 -2.33 -4.05 -11.50
CA GLN A 17 -2.26 -4.73 -10.19
C GLN A 17 -1.42 -6.02 -10.27
N LYS A 18 -1.51 -6.72 -11.41
CA LYS A 18 -0.71 -7.90 -11.71
C LYS A 18 0.78 -7.58 -11.76
N GLU A 19 1.19 -6.58 -12.55
CA GLU A 19 2.61 -6.20 -12.68
C GLU A 19 3.19 -5.69 -11.36
N ALA A 20 2.41 -4.94 -10.57
CA ALA A 20 2.83 -4.48 -9.26
C ALA A 20 3.05 -5.66 -8.29
N GLY A 21 2.14 -6.65 -8.31
CA GLY A 21 2.30 -7.89 -7.55
C GLY A 21 3.54 -8.68 -7.98
N GLU A 22 3.73 -8.87 -9.28
CA GLU A 22 4.87 -9.61 -9.85
C GLU A 22 6.21 -8.98 -9.44
N LYS A 23 6.33 -7.64 -9.46
CA LYS A 23 7.54 -6.91 -9.03
C LYS A 23 8.01 -7.27 -7.62
N ILE A 24 7.08 -7.41 -6.68
CA ILE A 24 7.42 -7.73 -5.28
C ILE A 24 7.31 -9.23 -4.96
N GLY A 25 6.93 -10.04 -5.95
CA GLY A 25 6.73 -11.48 -5.83
C GLY A 25 5.50 -11.85 -5.00
N VAL A 26 4.35 -11.27 -5.31
CA VAL A 26 3.02 -11.65 -4.78
C VAL A 26 2.01 -11.77 -5.92
N SER A 27 0.87 -12.41 -5.64
CA SER A 27 -0.21 -12.52 -6.61
C SER A 27 -0.94 -11.19 -6.81
N GLU A 28 -1.58 -11.00 -7.97
CA GLU A 28 -2.46 -9.86 -8.25
C GLU A 28 -3.54 -9.70 -7.15
N GLY A 29 -4.14 -10.81 -6.70
CA GLY A 29 -5.14 -10.79 -5.65
C GLY A 29 -4.59 -10.32 -4.30
N THR A 30 -3.34 -10.67 -3.98
CA THR A 30 -2.65 -10.18 -2.78
C THR A 30 -2.47 -8.66 -2.84
N TRP A 31 -1.98 -8.14 -3.97
CA TRP A 31 -1.83 -6.69 -4.18
C TRP A 31 -3.18 -5.96 -4.07
N SER A 32 -4.22 -6.50 -4.72
CA SER A 32 -5.57 -5.95 -4.69
C SER A 32 -6.15 -5.93 -3.27
N ASN A 33 -5.91 -6.97 -2.47
CA ASN A 33 -6.35 -7.01 -1.07
C ASN A 33 -5.70 -5.89 -0.23
N TRP A 34 -4.42 -5.59 -0.47
CA TRP A 34 -3.73 -4.50 0.20
C TRP A 34 -4.27 -3.13 -0.22
N GLU A 35 -4.53 -2.92 -1.52
CA GLU A 35 -5.16 -1.68 -2.00
C GLU A 35 -6.57 -1.45 -1.42
N ASN A 36 -7.27 -2.52 -1.03
CA ASN A 36 -8.61 -2.49 -0.44
C ASN A 36 -8.60 -2.64 1.10
N PHE A 37 -7.43 -2.55 1.74
CA PHE A 37 -7.28 -2.65 3.21
C PHE A 37 -7.82 -3.96 3.83
N LYS A 38 -7.93 -5.05 3.05
CA LYS A 38 -8.42 -6.36 3.53
C LYS A 38 -7.36 -7.13 4.29
N THR A 39 -6.12 -7.04 3.81
CA THR A 39 -4.93 -7.64 4.41
C THR A 39 -3.79 -6.65 4.30
N PHE A 40 -2.71 -6.89 5.05
CA PHE A 40 -1.54 -6.02 5.07
C PHE A 40 -0.28 -6.81 4.70
N PRO A 41 0.71 -6.16 4.06
CA PRO A 41 2.01 -6.78 3.81
C PRO A 41 2.79 -6.99 5.11
N ASP A 42 3.50 -8.11 5.21
CA ASP A 42 4.47 -8.35 6.28
C ASP A 42 5.71 -7.46 6.13
N ALA A 43 6.54 -7.39 7.18
CA ALA A 43 7.75 -6.57 7.20
C ALA A 43 8.71 -6.84 6.02
N GLU A 44 8.82 -8.09 5.57
CA GLU A 44 9.63 -8.43 4.39
C GLU A 44 9.04 -7.87 3.09
N LYS A 45 7.71 -7.86 2.96
CA LYS A 45 7.02 -7.32 1.77
C LYS A 45 7.06 -5.79 1.78
N ILE A 46 6.95 -5.16 2.94
CA ILE A 46 7.13 -3.72 3.10
C ILE A 46 8.52 -3.32 2.60
N LYS A 47 9.59 -3.97 3.07
CA LYS A 47 10.96 -3.69 2.61
C LYS A 47 11.12 -3.83 1.10
N ARG A 48 10.45 -4.81 0.49
CA ARG A 48 10.45 -4.97 -0.98
C ARG A 48 9.74 -3.81 -1.69
N ILE A 49 8.61 -3.36 -1.17
CA ILE A 49 7.90 -2.19 -1.72
C ILE A 49 8.79 -0.95 -1.61
N GLU A 50 9.43 -0.73 -0.46
CA GLU A 50 10.33 0.40 -0.26
C GLU A 50 11.49 0.39 -1.27
N TYR A 51 12.08 -0.78 -1.51
CA TYR A 51 13.16 -0.96 -2.47
C TYR A 51 12.71 -0.77 -3.93
N GLU A 52 11.63 -1.44 -4.35
CA GLU A 52 11.16 -1.43 -5.74
C GLU A 52 10.59 -0.07 -6.17
N PHE A 53 9.92 0.62 -5.25
CA PHE A 53 9.24 1.89 -5.53
C PHE A 53 9.97 3.10 -4.94
N ASN A 54 11.15 2.90 -4.36
CA ASN A 54 11.99 3.94 -3.75
C ASN A 54 11.18 4.91 -2.87
N ILE A 55 10.38 4.34 -1.97
CA ILE A 55 9.46 5.04 -1.07
C ILE A 55 9.69 4.55 0.35
N LYS A 56 9.36 5.36 1.36
CA LYS A 56 9.41 4.93 2.76
C LYS A 56 8.07 4.41 3.21
N TYR A 57 8.08 3.46 4.14
CA TYR A 57 6.86 2.96 4.79
C TYR A 57 5.98 4.09 5.35
N ASP A 58 6.56 5.09 6.01
CA ASP A 58 5.85 6.25 6.57
C ASP A 58 5.09 7.08 5.52
N ASP A 59 5.45 6.98 4.25
CA ASP A 59 4.77 7.69 3.16
C ASP A 59 3.59 6.87 2.58
N ILE A 60 3.39 5.61 3.02
CA ILE A 60 2.36 4.70 2.50
C ILE A 60 1.18 4.58 3.46
N LEU A 61 -0.01 4.87 2.95
CA LEU A 61 -1.27 4.67 3.67
C LEU A 61 -1.72 3.22 3.60
N PHE A 62 -1.60 2.53 4.74
CA PHE A 62 -2.18 1.19 4.96
C PHE A 62 -3.50 1.22 5.74
N PHE A 63 -4.05 2.37 6.10
CA PHE A 63 -5.30 2.45 6.85
C PHE A 63 -6.36 3.25 6.10
N ASN A 64 -7.61 2.79 6.18
CA ASN A 64 -8.75 3.59 5.74
C ASN A 64 -9.06 4.61 6.84
N THR A 65 -8.80 5.90 6.57
CA THR A 65 -8.99 7.00 7.52
C THR A 65 -10.45 7.25 7.92
N ASN A 66 -11.41 6.47 7.40
CA ASN A 66 -12.84 6.68 7.63
C ASN A 66 -13.41 6.06 8.92
N HIS A 67 -12.61 5.40 9.76
CA HIS A 67 -13.10 4.73 10.98
C HIS A 67 -12.34 5.09 12.28
N GLY A 68 -11.27 5.90 12.22
CA GLY A 68 -10.41 6.20 13.37
C GLY A 68 -10.69 7.51 14.12
N LEU A 69 -11.60 8.36 13.63
CA LEU A 69 -11.94 9.64 14.26
C LEU A 69 -13.13 9.58 15.22
N THR A 70 -13.62 8.39 15.58
CA THR A 70 -14.71 8.25 16.57
C THR A 70 -14.25 8.45 18.01
N VAL A 71 -12.95 8.64 18.27
CA VAL A 71 -12.52 9.27 19.52
C VAL A 71 -12.78 10.77 19.40
N CYS A 72 -14.04 11.14 19.64
CA CYS A 72 -14.40 12.53 19.90
C CYS A 72 -13.40 13.09 20.92
N ALA A 73 -12.64 14.08 20.48
CA ALA A 73 -12.23 15.14 21.38
C ALA A 73 -13.51 15.71 22.01
N ILE A 74 -13.76 15.35 23.26
CA ILE A 74 -14.65 16.05 24.19
C ILE A 74 -13.81 16.41 25.40
#